data_AF-A0A960J8L6-F1
#
_entry.id   AF-A0A960J8L6-F1
#
_cell.length_a   1.000
_cell.length_b   1.000
_cell.length_c   1.000
_cell.angle_alpha   90.00
_cell.angle_beta   90.00
_cell.angle_gamma   90.00
#
_symmetry.space_group_name_H-M   'P 1'
#
loop_
_entity.id
_entity.type
_entity.pdbx_description
1 polymer ?
#
loop_
_entity_poly.entity_id
_entity_poly.type
_entity_poly.pdbx_seq_one_letter_code
_entity_poly.pdbx_strand_id
1 'polypeptide(L)'
;MFQAPVTLAVLIALWQDTAALHQFRTPAPDDEIAAAEHRLGLRLPQSVQALYRFSNGLSLNDGNLTIHPLLEPDSVGSLVSMSDQVRKWGWRTPDEVLVFGANGSGEPYGLWTGRRNAWRFPEPIIHIGAIFEPGCMGLTAPSLLSFLLRETVLGLVLANQQHALLLHLAAYGLPEDGLPSSTEIDALLAMSPSADAQSAGRRLAALERWCLGGAMPDHDDPYRARLDGDALEALLN
;
A
#
# COMPACT_ATOMS: atom_id res chain seq x y z
N MET A 1 9.40 18.66 14.60
CA MET A 1 9.32 17.50 15.52
C MET A 1 9.58 16.26 14.67
N PHE A 2 10.61 15.47 14.96
CA PHE A 2 10.87 14.24 14.21
C PHE A 2 9.88 13.18 14.68
N GLN A 3 9.01 12.70 13.79
CA GLN A 3 8.14 11.57 14.08
C GLN A 3 8.99 10.30 14.17
N ALA A 4 8.72 9.47 15.18
CA ALA A 4 9.28 8.13 15.19
C ALA A 4 8.76 7.38 13.95
N PRO A 5 9.60 6.63 13.23
CA PRO A 5 9.15 5.85 12.09
C PRO A 5 8.21 4.74 12.58
N VAL A 6 7.04 4.61 11.94
CA VAL A 6 6.16 3.46 12.16
C VAL A 6 6.87 2.20 11.69
N THR A 7 6.81 1.14 12.51
CA THR A 7 7.42 -0.15 12.20
C THR A 7 6.37 -1.18 11.80
N LEU A 8 6.80 -2.24 11.11
CA LEU A 8 5.91 -3.36 10.78
C LEU A 8 5.29 -4.00 12.04
N ALA A 9 6.03 -4.05 13.16
CA ALA A 9 5.52 -4.60 14.41
C ALA A 9 4.30 -3.82 14.95
N VAL A 10 4.30 -2.49 14.80
CA VAL A 10 3.15 -1.64 15.17
C VAL A 10 1.95 -1.93 14.28
N LEU A 11 2.17 -2.06 12.97
CA LEU A 11 1.10 -2.42 12.03
C LEU A 11 0.53 -3.80 12.34
N ILE A 12 1.38 -4.78 12.62
CA ILE A 12 0.95 -6.13 13.01
C ILE A 12 0.10 -6.10 14.27
N ALA A 13 0.52 -5.38 15.32
CA ALA A 13 -0.26 -5.27 16.56
C ALA A 13 -1.63 -4.64 16.30
N LEU A 14 -1.67 -3.57 15.48
CA LEU A 14 -2.91 -2.93 15.07
C LEU A 14 -3.82 -3.88 14.29
N TRP A 15 -3.28 -4.66 13.34
CA TRP A 15 -4.06 -5.65 12.59
C TRP A 15 -4.54 -6.82 13.45
N GLN A 16 -3.79 -7.21 14.49
CA GLN A 16 -4.22 -8.24 15.43
C GLN A 16 -5.40 -7.76 16.29
N ASP A 17 -5.38 -6.51 16.74
CA ASP A 17 -6.48 -5.92 17.50
C ASP A 17 -7.73 -5.69 16.65
N THR A 18 -7.56 -5.57 15.33
CA THR A 18 -8.64 -5.41 14.35
C THR A 18 -8.82 -6.65 13.47
N ALA A 19 -8.44 -7.83 13.98
CA ALA A 19 -8.36 -9.09 13.22
C ALA A 19 -9.63 -9.48 12.47
N ALA A 20 -10.82 -9.03 12.89
CA ALA A 20 -12.07 -9.28 12.18
C ALA A 20 -12.09 -8.69 10.74
N LEU A 21 -11.23 -7.72 10.45
CA LEU A 21 -11.09 -7.07 9.13
C LEU A 21 -9.98 -7.67 8.28
N HIS A 22 -9.24 -8.65 8.78
CA HIS A 22 -8.02 -9.13 8.18
C HIS A 22 -8.00 -10.66 8.06
N GLN A 23 -7.34 -11.14 7.01
CA GLN A 23 -7.10 -12.57 6.83
C GLN A 23 -5.60 -12.77 6.58
N PHE A 24 -4.98 -13.57 7.44
CA PHE A 24 -3.56 -13.91 7.36
C PHE A 24 -3.43 -15.36 6.91
N ARG A 25 -2.48 -15.62 6.02
CA ARG A 25 -2.02 -16.98 5.70
C ARG A 25 -0.85 -17.37 6.60
N THR A 26 -0.53 -18.66 6.59
CA THR A 26 0.66 -19.19 7.26
C THR A 26 1.90 -18.39 6.87
N PRO A 27 2.78 -18.03 7.82
CA PRO A 27 4.10 -17.46 7.54
C PRO A 27 4.89 -18.21 6.48
N ALA A 28 5.64 -17.48 5.66
CA ALA A 28 6.62 -18.08 4.75
C ALA A 28 7.91 -18.43 5.53
N PRO A 29 8.40 -19.68 5.45
CA PRO A 29 9.71 -20.03 5.98
C PRO A 29 10.84 -19.42 5.13
N ASP A 30 12.04 -19.32 5.69
CA ASP A 30 13.19 -18.65 5.04
C ASP A 30 13.64 -19.32 3.74
N ASP A 31 13.47 -20.63 3.62
CA ASP A 31 13.77 -21.38 2.39
C ASP A 31 12.79 -21.07 1.25
N GLU A 32 11.51 -20.83 1.57
CA GLU A 32 10.52 -20.38 0.59
C GLU A 32 10.82 -18.97 0.09
N ILE A 33 11.21 -18.05 0.99
CA ILE A 33 11.67 -16.70 0.62
C ILE A 33 12.90 -16.79 -0.30
N ALA A 34 13.89 -17.61 0.06
CA ALA A 34 15.08 -17.81 -0.76
C ALA A 34 14.75 -18.40 -2.14
N ALA A 35 13.78 -19.32 -2.22
CA ALA A 35 13.30 -19.88 -3.48
C ALA A 35 12.62 -18.82 -4.36
N ALA A 36 11.81 -17.93 -3.77
CA ALA A 36 11.18 -16.82 -4.48
C ALA A 36 12.22 -15.83 -5.03
N GLU A 37 13.19 -15.42 -4.20
CA GLU A 37 14.30 -14.56 -4.61
C GLU A 37 15.11 -15.18 -5.77
N HIS A 38 15.40 -16.48 -5.70
CA HIS A 38 16.09 -17.19 -6.76
C HIS A 38 15.30 -17.17 -8.08
N ARG A 39 13.98 -17.38 -8.05
CA ARG A 39 13.13 -17.32 -9.25
C ARG A 39 13.04 -15.92 -9.85
N LEU A 40 12.97 -14.90 -9.00
CA LEU A 40 12.92 -13.50 -9.41
C LEU A 40 14.28 -12.98 -9.91
N GLY A 41 15.38 -13.66 -9.58
CA GLY A 41 16.73 -13.20 -9.89
C GLY A 41 17.15 -11.95 -9.09
N LEU A 42 16.50 -11.68 -7.95
CA LEU A 42 16.78 -10.53 -7.09
C LEU A 42 16.58 -10.87 -5.61
N ARG A 43 17.17 -10.06 -4.74
CA ARG A 43 16.90 -10.10 -3.29
C ARG A 43 15.70 -9.20 -2.99
N LEU A 44 14.75 -9.72 -2.23
CA LEU A 44 13.60 -8.96 -1.77
C LEU A 44 14.05 -7.95 -0.69
N PRO A 45 13.47 -6.75 -0.64
CA PRO A 45 13.75 -5.81 0.44
C PRO A 45 13.43 -6.40 1.81
N GLN A 46 14.13 -5.95 2.85
CA GLN A 46 13.99 -6.52 4.20
C GLN A 46 12.56 -6.37 4.74
N SER A 47 11.88 -5.27 4.45
CA SER A 47 10.49 -5.06 4.86
C SER A 47 9.54 -6.06 4.21
N VAL A 48 9.75 -6.37 2.93
CA VAL A 48 8.98 -7.35 2.15
C VAL A 48 9.22 -8.75 2.74
N GLN A 49 10.48 -9.13 2.98
CA GLN A 49 10.77 -10.41 3.64
C GLN A 49 10.12 -10.50 5.02
N ALA A 50 10.18 -9.44 5.82
CA ALA A 50 9.55 -9.40 7.14
C ALA A 50 8.02 -9.54 7.07
N LEU A 51 7.38 -8.92 6.07
CA LEU A 51 5.96 -9.09 5.81
C LEU A 51 5.62 -10.56 5.50
N TYR A 52 6.39 -11.21 4.63
CA TYR A 52 6.16 -12.61 4.29
C TYR A 52 6.47 -13.60 5.43
N ARG A 53 7.46 -13.30 6.28
CA ARG A 53 7.69 -14.04 7.53
C ARG A 53 6.56 -13.87 8.54
N PHE A 54 5.78 -12.80 8.44
CA PHE A 54 4.56 -12.66 9.24
C PHE A 54 3.38 -13.41 8.60
N SER A 55 3.21 -13.29 7.28
CA SER A 55 2.12 -13.95 6.56
C SER A 55 2.44 -14.14 5.07
N ASN A 56 2.32 -15.37 4.56
CA ASN A 56 2.60 -15.69 3.15
C ASN A 56 1.45 -15.27 2.21
N GLY A 57 1.26 -13.97 2.09
CA GLY A 57 0.08 -13.36 1.49
C GLY A 57 -1.00 -13.11 2.55
N LEU A 58 -1.74 -12.02 2.36
CA LEU A 58 -2.72 -11.55 3.34
C LEU A 58 -3.80 -10.70 2.65
N SER A 59 -4.93 -10.56 3.31
CA SER A 59 -6.04 -9.68 2.91
C SER A 59 -6.33 -8.73 4.05
N LEU A 60 -6.29 -7.43 3.80
CA LEU A 60 -6.59 -6.38 4.79
C LEU A 60 -7.87 -5.65 4.43
N ASN A 61 -8.51 -5.09 5.47
CA ASN A 61 -9.65 -4.21 5.36
C ASN A 61 -10.78 -4.84 4.53
N ASP A 62 -11.14 -6.08 4.85
CA ASP A 62 -12.18 -6.85 4.15
C ASP A 62 -11.92 -7.02 2.64
N GLY A 63 -10.66 -7.21 2.26
CA GLY A 63 -10.26 -7.45 0.86
C GLY A 63 -9.90 -6.22 0.07
N ASN A 64 -10.01 -5.01 0.64
CA ASN A 64 -9.61 -3.77 -0.04
C ASN A 64 -8.10 -3.65 -0.29
N LEU A 65 -7.29 -4.45 0.40
CA LEU A 65 -5.90 -4.67 0.04
C LEU A 65 -5.59 -6.16 0.12
N THR A 66 -5.12 -6.72 -0.98
CA THR A 66 -4.64 -8.10 -1.03
C THR A 66 -3.16 -8.12 -1.35
N ILE A 67 -2.41 -8.99 -0.67
CA ILE A 67 -1.00 -9.28 -0.92
C ILE A 67 -0.92 -10.72 -1.38
N HIS A 68 -0.33 -10.94 -2.56
CA HIS A 68 -0.17 -12.25 -3.14
C HIS A 68 0.84 -13.09 -2.35
N PRO A 69 0.64 -14.42 -2.24
CA PRO A 69 1.65 -15.32 -1.69
C PRO A 69 2.95 -15.25 -2.50
N LEU A 70 4.07 -15.64 -1.91
CA LEU A 70 5.37 -15.67 -2.59
C LEU A 70 5.35 -16.57 -3.81
N LEU A 71 4.94 -17.82 -3.61
CA LEU A 71 4.89 -18.87 -4.62
C LEU A 71 3.44 -19.29 -4.89
N GLU A 72 3.24 -20.01 -5.99
CA GLU A 72 1.94 -20.59 -6.37
C GLU A 72 1.84 -22.02 -5.81
N PRO A 73 1.12 -22.26 -4.70
CA PRO A 73 0.67 -23.61 -4.41
C PRO A 73 -0.58 -23.93 -5.26
N ASP A 74 -1.55 -23.00 -5.38
CA ASP A 74 -2.86 -23.24 -6.03
C ASP A 74 -3.64 -21.94 -6.45
N SER A 75 -3.00 -20.76 -6.56
CA SER A 75 -3.70 -19.45 -6.67
C SER A 75 -3.72 -18.83 -8.08
N VAL A 76 -4.62 -17.84 -8.27
CA VAL A 76 -4.75 -16.96 -9.46
C VAL A 76 -3.49 -16.11 -9.73
N GLY A 77 -2.47 -16.24 -8.89
CA GLY A 77 -1.11 -15.71 -9.09
C GLY A 77 -0.33 -15.65 -7.77
N SER A 78 0.96 -15.32 -7.87
CA SER A 78 1.91 -15.20 -6.77
C SER A 78 2.85 -14.02 -7.03
N LEU A 79 3.65 -13.61 -6.04
CA LEU A 79 4.67 -12.59 -6.23
C LEU A 79 5.60 -12.92 -7.41
N VAL A 80 5.99 -14.19 -7.57
CA VAL A 80 6.93 -14.60 -8.62
C VAL A 80 6.33 -14.67 -10.02
N SER A 81 4.99 -14.64 -10.15
CA SER A 81 4.31 -14.83 -11.44
C SER A 81 3.38 -13.68 -11.83
N MET A 82 2.94 -12.85 -10.87
CA MET A 82 1.86 -11.90 -11.10
C MET A 82 2.26 -10.78 -12.06
N SER A 83 3.51 -10.30 -12.04
CA SER A 83 3.96 -9.30 -13.02
C SER A 83 3.81 -9.80 -14.46
N ASP A 84 4.24 -11.03 -14.73
CA ASP A 84 4.11 -11.62 -16.07
C ASP A 84 2.66 -11.86 -16.44
N GLN A 85 1.84 -12.28 -15.47
CA GLN A 85 0.41 -12.51 -15.67
C GLN A 85 -0.32 -11.21 -16.03
N VAL A 86 -0.04 -10.13 -15.30
CA VAL A 86 -0.59 -8.79 -15.54
C VAL A 86 -0.16 -8.26 -16.92
N ARG A 87 1.12 -8.44 -17.31
CA ARG A 87 1.58 -8.10 -18.67
C ARG A 87 0.88 -8.92 -19.76
N LYS A 88 0.69 -10.24 -19.55
CA LYS A 88 -0.06 -11.11 -20.49
C LYS A 88 -1.52 -10.68 -20.64
N TRP A 89 -2.12 -10.11 -19.59
CA TRP A 89 -3.45 -9.52 -19.64
C TRP A 89 -3.49 -8.14 -20.32
N GLY A 90 -2.37 -7.64 -20.84
CA GLY A 90 -2.28 -6.41 -21.62
C GLY A 90 -2.08 -5.15 -20.79
N TRP A 91 -1.87 -5.26 -19.48
CA TRP A 91 -1.50 -4.11 -18.65
C TRP A 91 -0.10 -3.64 -19.00
N ARG A 92 0.10 -2.31 -19.03
CA ARG A 92 1.39 -1.69 -19.35
C ARG A 92 2.30 -1.63 -18.13
N THR A 93 2.70 -2.80 -17.63
CA THR A 93 3.57 -2.94 -16.45
C THR A 93 5.03 -3.06 -16.88
N PRO A 94 5.92 -2.10 -16.53
CA PRO A 94 7.36 -2.17 -16.81
C PRO A 94 8.02 -3.42 -16.23
N ASP A 95 9.17 -3.81 -16.77
CA ASP A 95 9.93 -4.99 -16.30
C ASP A 95 10.40 -4.82 -14.85
N GLU A 96 10.68 -3.58 -14.45
CA GLU A 96 11.12 -3.17 -13.13
C GLU A 96 10.01 -3.27 -12.06
N VAL A 97 8.74 -3.45 -12.45
CA VAL A 97 7.62 -3.51 -11.50
C VAL A 97 7.32 -4.96 -11.12
N LEU A 98 7.53 -5.27 -9.84
CA LEU A 98 7.18 -6.54 -9.23
C LEU A 98 5.79 -6.45 -8.56
N VAL A 99 4.76 -7.00 -9.19
CA VAL A 99 3.37 -6.96 -8.70
C VAL A 99 3.24 -7.88 -7.48
N PHE A 100 2.88 -7.29 -6.34
CA PHE A 100 2.77 -8.01 -5.08
C PHE A 100 1.35 -8.05 -4.52
N GLY A 101 0.42 -7.26 -5.07
CA GLY A 101 -0.92 -7.16 -4.51
C GLY A 101 -1.92 -6.42 -5.39
N ALA A 102 -3.13 -6.18 -4.86
CA ALA A 102 -4.19 -5.44 -5.54
C ALA A 102 -5.15 -4.75 -4.55
N ASN A 103 -5.86 -3.72 -5.02
CA ASN A 103 -6.76 -2.86 -4.23
C ASN A 103 -8.19 -3.41 -3.99
N GLY A 104 -8.39 -4.72 -4.02
CA GLY A 104 -9.70 -5.36 -3.90
C GLY A 104 -10.62 -5.24 -5.13
N SER A 105 -10.45 -4.19 -5.95
CA SER A 105 -11.14 -4.05 -7.25
C SER A 105 -10.40 -4.73 -8.41
N GLY A 106 -9.20 -5.26 -8.14
CA GLY A 106 -8.37 -5.98 -9.11
C GLY A 106 -7.25 -5.13 -9.73
N GLU A 107 -7.15 -3.84 -9.40
CA GLU A 107 -6.05 -3.01 -9.87
C GLU A 107 -4.74 -3.36 -9.14
N PRO A 108 -3.66 -3.67 -9.86
CA PRO A 108 -2.41 -4.11 -9.25
C PRO A 108 -1.65 -3.03 -8.48
N TYR A 109 -0.97 -3.47 -7.44
CA TYR A 109 0.13 -2.75 -6.79
C TYR A 109 1.45 -3.49 -7.02
N GLY A 110 2.49 -2.73 -7.34
CA GLY A 110 3.82 -3.26 -7.58
C GLY A 110 4.92 -2.54 -6.82
N LEU A 111 6.00 -3.26 -6.54
CA LEU A 111 7.24 -2.73 -6.01
C LEU A 111 8.16 -2.38 -7.18
N TRP A 112 8.70 -1.16 -7.18
CA TRP A 112 9.74 -0.80 -8.15
C TRP A 112 11.09 -1.39 -7.75
N THR A 113 11.64 -2.23 -8.63
CA THR A 113 12.92 -2.94 -8.44
C THR A 113 14.08 -2.30 -9.23
N GLY A 114 13.78 -1.36 -10.13
CA GLY A 114 14.75 -0.64 -10.94
C GLY A 114 15.59 0.37 -10.15
N ARG A 115 16.41 1.13 -10.90
CA ARG A 115 17.22 2.23 -10.36
C ARG A 115 16.31 3.31 -9.77
N ARG A 116 16.78 3.92 -8.68
CA ARG A 116 16.09 4.97 -7.92
C ARG A 116 17.02 5.64 -6.91
N ASN A 117 16.59 6.80 -6.42
CA ASN A 117 17.12 7.44 -5.23
C ASN A 117 16.67 6.68 -3.97
N ALA A 118 17.47 5.72 -3.52
CA ALA A 118 17.13 4.84 -2.39
C ALA A 118 16.96 5.58 -1.05
N TRP A 119 17.48 6.80 -0.91
CA TRP A 119 17.26 7.61 0.29
C TRP A 119 15.85 8.20 0.32
N ARG A 120 15.36 8.69 -0.84
CA ARG A 120 14.02 9.26 -0.96
C ARG A 120 12.94 8.19 -1.14
N PHE A 121 13.25 7.15 -1.90
CA PHE A 121 12.32 6.08 -2.27
C PHE A 121 12.98 4.72 -2.00
N PRO A 122 13.07 4.28 -0.73
CA PRO A 122 13.70 3.01 -0.40
C PRO A 122 12.98 1.83 -1.08
N GLU A 123 11.66 1.85 -1.16
CA GLU A 123 10.83 0.75 -1.69
C GLU A 123 9.57 1.32 -2.38
N PRO A 124 9.70 1.97 -3.55
CA PRO A 124 8.59 2.67 -4.17
C PRO A 124 7.46 1.71 -4.51
N ILE A 125 6.24 2.07 -4.11
CA ILE A 125 5.02 1.33 -4.39
C ILE A 125 4.26 2.03 -5.51
N ILE A 126 3.99 1.28 -6.56
CA ILE A 126 3.36 1.74 -7.80
C ILE A 126 1.95 1.18 -7.87
N HIS A 127 0.96 2.04 -8.07
CA HIS A 127 -0.38 1.64 -8.50
C HIS A 127 -0.41 1.57 -10.02
N ILE A 128 -1.09 0.55 -10.54
CA ILE A 128 -1.33 0.38 -11.96
C ILE A 128 -2.84 0.41 -12.15
N GLY A 129 -3.36 1.50 -12.70
CA GLY A 129 -4.79 1.66 -12.95
C GLY A 129 -5.24 0.91 -14.20
N ALA A 130 -6.54 0.59 -14.28
CA ALA A 130 -7.17 -0.12 -15.40
C ALA A 130 -7.28 0.74 -16.69
N ILE A 131 -6.23 1.49 -17.01
CA ILE A 131 -6.06 2.29 -18.21
C ILE A 131 -5.01 1.56 -19.05
N PHE A 132 -5.40 0.99 -20.20
CA PHE A 132 -4.49 0.20 -21.06
C PHE A 132 -3.64 1.08 -22.01
N GLU A 133 -3.47 2.36 -21.67
CA GLU A 133 -2.77 3.42 -22.42
C GLU A 133 -1.55 3.92 -21.63
N PRO A 134 -0.58 4.66 -22.25
CA PRO A 134 0.47 5.33 -21.48
C PRO A 134 -0.16 6.21 -20.39
N GLY A 135 0.53 6.33 -19.25
CA GLY A 135 -0.01 7.08 -18.13
C GLY A 135 -0.91 6.27 -17.20
N CYS A 136 -0.76 4.95 -17.15
CA CYS A 136 -1.57 4.08 -16.30
C CYS A 136 -1.00 3.87 -14.90
N MET A 137 0.19 4.42 -14.60
CA MET A 137 0.88 4.19 -13.34
C MET A 137 0.93 5.44 -12.48
N GLY A 138 0.92 5.25 -11.16
CA GLY A 138 1.14 6.31 -10.18
C GLY A 138 2.02 5.83 -9.04
N LEU A 139 2.86 6.73 -8.49
CA LEU A 139 3.60 6.47 -7.27
C LEU A 139 2.65 6.62 -6.07
N THR A 140 2.34 5.51 -5.42
CA THR A 140 1.43 5.44 -4.26
C THR A 140 2.14 5.78 -2.96
N ALA A 141 3.37 5.27 -2.79
CA ALA A 141 4.14 5.49 -1.58
C ALA A 141 5.65 5.35 -1.83
N PRO A 142 6.50 6.03 -1.05
CA PRO A 142 7.96 5.93 -1.16
C PRO A 142 8.52 4.62 -0.57
N SER A 143 7.75 3.94 0.28
CA SER A 143 8.15 2.70 0.96
C SER A 143 6.97 1.76 1.18
N LEU A 144 7.25 0.47 1.37
CA LEU A 144 6.23 -0.51 1.73
C LEU A 144 5.55 -0.17 3.06
N LEU A 145 6.32 0.28 4.07
CA LEU A 145 5.76 0.60 5.38
C LEU A 145 4.83 1.82 5.34
N SER A 146 5.20 2.86 4.59
CA SER A 146 4.34 4.03 4.39
C SER A 146 3.06 3.67 3.64
N PHE A 147 3.17 2.78 2.65
CA PHE A 147 2.01 2.24 1.93
C PHE A 147 1.08 1.47 2.87
N LEU A 148 1.61 0.46 3.59
CA LEU A 148 0.83 -0.36 4.50
C LEU A 148 0.20 0.46 5.62
N LEU A 149 0.93 1.45 6.16
CA LEU A 149 0.39 2.38 7.14
C LEU A 149 -0.80 3.16 6.58
N ARG A 150 -0.64 3.76 5.38
CA ARG A 150 -1.71 4.49 4.71
C ARG A 150 -2.96 3.61 4.54
N GLU A 151 -2.80 2.46 3.90
CA GLU A 151 -3.92 1.55 3.61
C GLU A 151 -4.60 1.05 4.89
N THR A 152 -3.82 0.78 5.95
CA THR A 152 -4.36 0.39 7.25
C THR A 152 -5.15 1.53 7.90
N VAL A 153 -4.57 2.72 7.96
CA VAL A 153 -5.23 3.89 8.58
C VAL A 153 -6.52 4.22 7.85
N LEU A 154 -6.48 4.31 6.52
CA LEU A 154 -7.68 4.60 5.73
C LEU A 154 -8.74 3.53 5.90
N GLY A 155 -8.37 2.25 5.80
CA GLY A 155 -9.31 1.14 5.97
C GLY A 155 -9.98 1.15 7.34
N LEU A 156 -9.22 1.38 8.41
CA LEU A 156 -9.77 1.45 9.76
C LEU A 156 -10.63 2.70 9.99
N VAL A 157 -10.28 3.84 9.41
CA VAL A 157 -11.14 5.03 9.46
C VAL A 157 -12.47 4.74 8.77
N LEU A 158 -12.45 4.17 7.56
CA LEU A 158 -13.67 3.86 6.80
C LEU A 158 -14.52 2.75 7.45
N ALA A 159 -13.88 1.82 8.16
CA ALA A 159 -14.56 0.80 8.97
C ALA A 159 -15.00 1.30 10.36
N ASN A 160 -14.86 2.60 10.64
CA ASN A 160 -15.18 3.25 11.92
C ASN A 160 -14.43 2.64 13.14
N GLN A 161 -13.21 2.14 12.93
CA GLN A 161 -12.32 1.53 13.95
C GLN A 161 -11.28 2.52 14.51
N GLN A 162 -11.68 3.77 14.71
CA GLN A 162 -10.78 4.87 15.08
C GLN A 162 -10.15 4.69 16.46
N HIS A 163 -10.82 4.00 17.38
CA HIS A 163 -10.30 3.73 18.71
C HIS A 163 -8.99 2.91 18.67
N ALA A 164 -8.93 1.90 17.79
CA ALA A 164 -7.73 1.10 17.61
C ALA A 164 -6.55 1.95 17.07
N LEU A 165 -6.83 2.86 16.13
CA LEU A 165 -5.82 3.79 15.61
C LEU A 165 -5.21 4.65 16.71
N LEU A 166 -6.05 5.23 17.58
CA LEU A 166 -5.58 6.07 18.68
C LEU A 166 -4.73 5.29 19.68
N LEU A 167 -5.10 4.05 20.00
CA LEU A 167 -4.34 3.20 20.93
C LEU A 167 -2.91 2.92 20.45
N HIS A 168 -2.74 2.63 19.16
CA HIS A 168 -1.45 2.21 18.59
C HIS A 168 -0.61 3.35 18.01
N LEU A 169 -1.25 4.39 17.47
CA LEU A 169 -0.57 5.42 16.69
C LEU A 169 -0.47 6.79 17.41
N ALA A 170 -1.09 6.98 18.57
CA ALA A 170 -1.00 8.26 19.30
C ALA A 170 0.45 8.67 19.62
N ALA A 171 1.32 7.70 19.96
CA ALA A 171 2.73 7.95 20.24
C ALA A 171 3.56 8.38 19.01
N TYR A 172 3.01 8.23 17.80
CA TYR A 172 3.65 8.58 16.53
C TYR A 172 3.24 9.96 16.01
N GLY A 173 2.47 10.71 16.80
CA GLY A 173 2.08 12.08 16.49
C GLY A 173 1.12 12.16 15.31
N LEU A 174 -0.04 11.51 15.45
CA LEU A 174 -1.17 11.67 14.53
C LEU A 174 -1.49 13.17 14.29
N PRO A 175 -2.03 13.55 13.13
CA PRO A 175 -2.27 14.96 12.78
C PRO A 175 -3.13 15.71 13.80
N GLU A 176 -2.81 16.98 14.05
CA GLU A 176 -3.55 17.87 14.96
C GLU A 176 -4.99 18.14 14.51
N ASP A 177 -5.25 18.09 13.19
CA ASP A 177 -6.59 18.23 12.61
C ASP A 177 -7.54 17.10 13.02
N GLY A 178 -7.00 16.02 13.61
CA GLY A 178 -7.75 14.90 14.17
C GLY A 178 -8.32 13.94 13.12
N LEU A 179 -8.80 12.78 13.58
CA LEU A 179 -9.54 11.83 12.75
C LEU A 179 -10.92 12.42 12.38
N PRO A 180 -11.52 12.05 11.23
CA PRO A 180 -12.90 12.40 10.94
C PRO A 180 -13.84 11.72 11.95
N SER A 181 -14.95 12.36 12.31
CA SER A 181 -16.01 11.75 13.11
C SER A 181 -16.79 10.69 12.32
N SER A 182 -17.55 9.83 13.00
CA SER A 182 -18.40 8.83 12.31
C SER A 182 -19.41 9.49 11.36
N THR A 183 -20.02 10.63 11.74
CA THR A 183 -20.94 11.38 10.88
C THR A 183 -20.25 11.94 9.62
N GLU A 184 -19.02 12.43 9.75
CA GLU A 184 -18.21 12.86 8.61
C GLU A 184 -17.90 11.69 7.66
N ILE A 185 -17.56 10.52 8.20
CA ILE A 185 -17.34 9.31 7.41
C ILE A 185 -18.61 8.85 6.69
N ASP A 186 -19.74 8.79 7.40
CA ASP A 186 -21.02 8.40 6.81
C ASP A 186 -21.41 9.33 5.66
N ALA A 187 -21.22 10.64 5.84
CA ALA A 187 -21.46 11.63 4.79
C ALA A 187 -20.54 11.45 3.57
N LEU A 188 -19.27 11.12 3.81
CA LEU A 188 -18.30 10.84 2.75
C LEU A 188 -18.66 9.56 1.97
N LEU A 189 -18.98 8.46 2.67
CA LEU A 189 -19.36 7.19 2.08
C LEU A 189 -20.68 7.29 1.30
N ALA A 190 -21.61 8.15 1.74
CA ALA A 190 -22.83 8.46 1.01
C ALA A 190 -22.61 9.35 -0.23
N MET A 191 -21.36 9.76 -0.51
CA MET A 191 -21.01 10.72 -1.56
C MET A 191 -21.84 12.01 -1.49
N SER A 192 -22.19 12.42 -0.27
CA SER A 192 -23.01 13.62 -0.04
C SER A 192 -22.19 14.87 -0.40
N PRO A 193 -22.76 15.89 -1.06
CA PRO A 193 -22.06 17.17 -1.27
C PRO A 193 -22.01 18.04 0.00
N SER A 194 -22.23 17.47 1.19
CA SER A 194 -22.33 18.19 2.46
C SER A 194 -20.99 18.76 2.94
N ALA A 195 -21.07 19.71 3.87
CA ALA A 195 -19.90 20.24 4.58
C ALA A 195 -19.15 19.13 5.33
N ASP A 196 -19.87 18.13 5.86
CA ASP A 196 -19.30 16.99 6.57
C ASP A 196 -18.46 16.10 5.64
N ALA A 197 -18.95 15.79 4.43
CA ALA A 197 -18.19 15.02 3.44
C ALA A 197 -16.93 15.76 2.97
N GLN A 198 -17.03 17.08 2.76
CA GLN A 198 -15.87 17.90 2.43
C GLN A 198 -14.85 17.96 3.57
N SER A 199 -15.33 18.03 4.82
CA SER A 199 -14.49 18.00 6.02
C SER A 199 -13.78 16.65 6.16
N ALA A 200 -14.50 15.54 6.00
CA ALA A 200 -13.94 14.19 5.96
C ALA A 200 -12.84 14.07 4.91
N GLY A 201 -13.09 14.53 3.68
CA GLY A 201 -12.11 14.51 2.59
C GLY A 201 -10.82 15.26 2.94
N ARG A 202 -10.91 16.45 3.55
CA ARG A 202 -9.73 17.20 3.99
C ARG A 202 -8.93 16.47 5.08
N ARG A 203 -9.62 15.89 6.07
CA ARG A 203 -8.98 15.13 7.16
C ARG A 203 -8.30 13.86 6.64
N LEU A 204 -8.95 13.15 5.72
CA LEU A 204 -8.35 11.98 5.07
C LEU A 204 -7.11 12.37 4.25
N ALA A 205 -7.16 13.43 3.45
CA ALA A 205 -5.99 13.91 2.72
C ALA A 205 -4.83 14.30 3.66
N ALA A 206 -5.12 14.91 4.81
CA ALA A 206 -4.12 15.19 5.84
C ALA A 206 -3.52 13.90 6.44
N LEU A 207 -4.34 12.90 6.73
CA LEU A 207 -3.90 11.59 7.21
C LEU A 207 -3.05 10.84 6.19
N GLU A 208 -3.41 10.87 4.91
CA GLU A 208 -2.61 10.27 3.84
C GLU A 208 -1.22 10.91 3.76
N ARG A 209 -1.15 12.24 3.72
CA ARG A 209 0.13 12.96 3.72
C ARG A 209 0.99 12.62 4.93
N TRP A 210 0.36 12.47 6.10
CA TRP A 210 1.03 12.03 7.33
C TRP A 210 1.60 10.61 7.20
N CYS A 211 0.81 9.66 6.70
CA CYS A 211 1.27 8.28 6.49
C CYS A 211 2.47 8.20 5.51
N LEU A 212 2.51 9.10 4.54
CA LEU A 212 3.55 9.19 3.52
C LEU A 212 4.75 10.03 3.95
N GLY A 213 4.79 10.51 5.19
CA GLY A 213 5.91 11.26 5.76
C GLY A 213 6.19 12.60 5.07
N GLY A 214 5.18 13.19 4.40
CA GLY A 214 5.33 14.44 3.64
C GLY A 214 6.27 14.34 2.42
N ALA A 215 6.71 13.13 2.03
CA ALA A 215 7.68 12.93 0.96
C ALA A 215 7.06 13.01 -0.45
N MET A 216 5.73 12.96 -0.53
CA MET A 216 5.02 13.10 -1.79
C MET A 216 4.89 14.57 -2.17
N PRO A 217 5.24 14.97 -3.40
CA PRO A 217 5.03 16.33 -3.87
C PRO A 217 3.56 16.73 -3.75
N ASP A 218 3.29 18.02 -3.47
CA ASP A 218 1.96 18.67 -3.45
C ASP A 218 1.30 18.71 -4.85
N HIS A 219 1.45 17.66 -5.65
CA HIS A 219 0.60 17.49 -6.81
C HIS A 219 -0.79 17.18 -6.29
N ASP A 220 -1.77 17.99 -6.70
CA ASP A 220 -3.19 17.71 -6.56
C ASP A 220 -3.44 16.28 -7.06
N ASP A 221 -3.44 15.33 -6.11
CA ASP A 221 -3.69 13.90 -6.29
C ASP A 221 -2.58 13.10 -7.04
N PRO A 222 -1.60 12.49 -6.34
CA PRO A 222 -0.63 11.57 -6.95
C PRO A 222 -1.24 10.25 -7.45
N TYR A 223 -2.50 9.93 -7.14
CA TYR A 223 -3.24 8.86 -7.84
C TYR A 223 -3.62 9.26 -9.27
N ARG A 224 -3.45 10.54 -9.64
CA ARG A 224 -3.74 11.09 -10.97
C ARG A 224 -2.54 11.48 -11.81
N ALA A 225 -1.32 11.43 -11.27
CA ALA A 225 -0.14 11.55 -12.11
C ALA A 225 -0.09 10.30 -12.98
N ARG A 226 -0.72 10.40 -14.16
CA ARG A 226 -0.76 9.37 -15.19
C ARG A 226 0.64 9.25 -15.78
N LEU A 227 1.50 8.50 -15.11
CA LEU A 227 2.89 8.28 -15.52
C LEU A 227 2.98 7.05 -16.43
N ASP A 228 3.77 7.17 -17.48
CA ASP A 228 4.32 6.02 -18.20
C ASP A 228 5.61 5.53 -17.52
N GLY A 229 6.23 4.49 -18.07
CA GLY A 229 7.44 3.90 -17.49
C GLY A 229 8.60 4.88 -17.39
N ASP A 230 8.84 5.66 -18.45
CA ASP A 230 9.95 6.62 -18.52
C ASP A 230 9.74 7.78 -17.55
N ALA A 231 8.52 8.31 -17.44
CA ALA A 231 8.19 9.36 -16.50
C ALA A 231 8.30 8.88 -15.04
N LEU A 232 7.94 7.62 -14.78
CA LEU A 232 8.10 7.02 -13.46
C LEU A 232 9.58 6.82 -13.11
N GLU A 233 10.39 6.31 -14.03
CA GLU A 233 11.84 6.17 -13.82
C GLU A 233 12.50 7.53 -13.58
N ALA A 234 12.12 8.56 -14.34
CA ALA A 234 12.62 9.92 -14.16
C ALA A 234 12.24 10.51 -12.79
N LEU A 235 11.03 10.22 -12.28
CA LEU A 235 10.59 10.64 -10.94
C LEU A 235 11.39 9.96 -9.83
N LEU A 236 11.76 8.69 -10.02
CA LEU A 236 12.39 7.87 -9.00
C LEU A 236 13.90 8.12 -8.87
N ASN A 237 14.56 8.69 -9.87
CA ASN A 237 15.99 9.04 -9.85
C ASN A 237 16.26 10.41 -9.19
#